data_AF-A0A0S3UF06-F1
#
_entry.id   AF-A0A0S3UF06-F1
#
_cell.length_a   1.000
_cell.length_b   1.000
_cell.length_c   1.000
_cell.angle_alpha   90.00
_cell.angle_beta   90.00
_cell.angle_gamma   90.00
#
_symmetry.space_group_name_H-M   'P 1'
#
loop_
_entity.id
_entity.type
_entity.pdbx_description
1 polymer ?
#
loop_
_entity_poly.entity_id
_entity_poly.type
_entity_poly.pdbx_seq_one_letter_code
_entity_poly.pdbx_strand_id
1 'polypeptide(L)'
;MTTSLNTMLALYRHIQQQRYVLINLQLEELSESITQTLDEIAQQERKWLKIEGMTLGSFQFSLNQDARILLETKDFQTFLEQLADERHSDFAPSAIAALATEPGQWQLSALATPLQIKRFHIAIDRRICRMQVKLGAWQQHLELAIFMMDFPVNQGYSDPTWHLNLLEQLENADFGLDETQQVQVQHELSLLLAYLVPLLCICPITPEFVYPQR
;
A
#
# COMPACT_ATOMS: atom_id res chain seq x y z
N MET A 1 57.94 -26.33 -46.33
CA MET A 1 58.22 -25.93 -44.93
C MET A 1 57.21 -26.62 -44.03
N THR A 2 57.58 -27.77 -43.48
CA THR A 2 56.72 -28.53 -42.56
C THR A 2 56.86 -27.95 -41.17
N THR A 3 55.94 -27.06 -40.79
CA THR A 3 55.78 -26.67 -39.38
C THR A 3 55.57 -27.96 -38.59
N SER A 4 56.52 -28.30 -37.72
CA SER A 4 56.47 -29.53 -36.92
C SER A 4 55.18 -29.54 -36.08
N LEU A 5 54.49 -30.68 -36.02
CA LEU A 5 53.28 -30.88 -35.21
C LEU A 5 53.45 -30.36 -33.77
N ASN A 6 54.66 -30.49 -33.22
CA ASN A 6 55.01 -29.99 -31.89
C ASN A 6 54.90 -28.46 -31.78
N THR A 7 55.28 -27.72 -32.83
CA THR A 7 55.14 -26.26 -32.88
C THR A 7 53.67 -25.85 -32.92
N MET A 8 52.83 -26.57 -33.68
CA MET A 8 51.38 -26.30 -33.74
C MET A 8 50.69 -26.61 -32.40
N LEU A 9 51.05 -27.71 -31.74
CA LEU A 9 50.53 -28.05 -30.41
C LEU A 9 50.95 -27.04 -29.34
N ALA A 10 52.21 -26.57 -29.38
CA ALA A 10 52.69 -25.53 -28.47
C ALA A 10 51.94 -24.21 -28.66
N LEU A 11 51.72 -23.79 -29.91
CA LEU A 11 50.96 -22.59 -30.24
C LEU A 11 49.49 -22.70 -29.80
N TYR A 12 48.86 -23.85 -30.04
CA TYR A 12 47.49 -24.11 -29.57
C TYR A 12 47.39 -24.03 -28.03
N ARG A 13 48.31 -24.67 -27.30
CA ARG A 13 48.34 -24.60 -25.82
C ARG A 13 48.52 -23.17 -25.33
N HIS A 14 49.38 -22.39 -25.97
CA HIS A 14 49.58 -20.98 -25.64
C HIS A 14 48.30 -20.16 -25.85
N ILE A 15 47.60 -20.34 -26.98
CA ILE A 15 46.32 -19.69 -27.24
C ILE A 15 45.27 -20.08 -26.20
N GLN A 16 45.18 -21.36 -25.83
CA GLN A 16 44.25 -21.82 -24.80
C GLN A 16 44.54 -21.20 -23.43
N GLN A 17 45.82 -21.09 -23.05
CA GLN A 17 46.23 -20.41 -21.81
C GLN A 17 45.86 -18.93 -21.84
N GLN A 18 46.11 -18.23 -22.95
CA GLN A 18 45.73 -16.82 -23.09
C GLN A 18 44.21 -16.63 -23.02
N ARG A 19 43.43 -17.49 -23.68
CA ARG A 19 41.96 -17.46 -23.60
C ARG A 19 41.46 -17.71 -22.18
N TYR A 20 42.03 -18.68 -21.48
CA TYR A 20 41.68 -18.97 -20.10
C TYR A 20 41.92 -17.76 -19.18
N VAL A 21 43.09 -17.13 -19.29
CA VAL A 21 43.43 -15.92 -18.51
C VAL A 21 42.46 -14.78 -18.83
N LEU A 22 42.17 -14.53 -20.11
CA LEU A 22 41.26 -13.46 -20.51
C LEU A 22 39.83 -13.68 -20.00
N ILE A 23 39.31 -14.91 -20.12
CA ILE A 23 37.96 -15.24 -19.64
C ILE A 23 37.87 -15.08 -18.12
N ASN A 24 38.87 -15.54 -17.38
CA ASN A 24 38.88 -15.38 -15.92
C ASN A 24 38.91 -13.91 -15.51
N LEU A 25 39.72 -13.08 -16.18
CA LEU A 25 39.73 -11.64 -15.93
C LEU A 25 38.35 -11.01 -16.16
N GLN A 26 37.70 -11.34 -17.28
CA GLN A 26 36.36 -10.83 -17.60
C GLN A 26 35.29 -11.32 -16.60
N LEU A 27 35.43 -12.55 -16.09
CA LEU A 27 34.53 -13.08 -15.06
C LEU A 27 34.75 -12.38 -13.71
N GLU A 28 35.99 -12.07 -13.35
CA GLU A 28 36.32 -11.30 -12.14
C GLU A 28 35.76 -9.88 -12.23
N GLU A 29 35.98 -9.18 -13.36
CA GLU A 29 35.43 -7.83 -13.61
C GLU A 29 33.89 -7.82 -13.55
N LEU A 30 33.25 -8.82 -14.15
CA LEU A 30 31.79 -8.97 -14.10
C LEU A 30 31.29 -9.25 -12.68
N SER A 31 31.97 -10.12 -11.94
CA SER A 31 31.62 -10.45 -10.55
C SER A 31 31.74 -9.23 -9.64
N GLU A 32 32.78 -8.42 -9.82
CA GLU A 32 32.98 -7.17 -9.09
C GLU A 32 31.86 -6.17 -9.42
N SER A 33 31.55 -5.99 -10.71
CA SER A 33 30.46 -5.11 -11.17
C SER A 33 29.08 -5.53 -10.64
N ILE A 34 28.76 -6.83 -10.65
CA ILE A 34 27.52 -7.36 -10.07
C ILE A 34 27.47 -7.08 -8.57
N THR A 35 28.57 -7.32 -7.85
CA THR A 35 28.63 -7.10 -6.40
C THR A 35 28.42 -5.62 -6.07
N GLN A 36 29.10 -4.73 -6.79
CA GLN A 36 28.93 -3.29 -6.62
C GLN A 36 27.48 -2.85 -6.89
N THR A 37 26.88 -3.34 -7.97
CA THR A 37 25.50 -3.03 -8.33
C THR A 37 24.52 -3.50 -7.25
N LEU A 38 24.72 -4.70 -6.70
CA LEU A 38 23.89 -5.23 -5.61
C LEU A 38 24.03 -4.39 -4.33
N ASP A 39 25.24 -3.96 -3.99
CA ASP A 39 25.48 -3.07 -2.85
C ASP A 39 24.82 -1.70 -3.03
N GLU A 40 24.87 -1.13 -4.24
CA GLU A 40 24.19 0.12 -4.58
C GLU A 40 22.67 -0.01 -4.47
N ILE A 41 22.09 -1.09 -4.99
CA ILE A 41 20.64 -1.38 -4.87
C ILE A 41 20.27 -1.52 -3.39
N ALA A 42 21.02 -2.29 -2.61
CA ALA A 42 20.74 -2.48 -1.19
C ALA A 42 20.82 -1.15 -0.40
N GLN A 43 21.76 -0.27 -0.75
CA GLN A 43 21.82 1.06 -0.14
C GLN A 43 20.64 1.95 -0.53
N GLN A 44 20.19 1.88 -1.78
CA GLN A 44 19.01 2.62 -2.23
C GLN A 44 17.76 2.10 -1.53
N GLU A 45 17.54 0.79 -1.48
CA GLU A 45 16.42 0.17 -0.78
C GLU A 45 16.34 0.63 0.68
N ARG A 46 17.46 0.58 1.42
CA ARG A 46 17.49 1.08 2.81
C ARG A 46 17.13 2.56 2.93
N LYS A 47 17.52 3.40 1.97
CA LYS A 47 17.15 4.82 1.95
C LYS A 47 15.66 4.99 1.72
N TRP A 48 15.10 4.26 0.76
CA TRP A 48 13.65 4.26 0.47
C TRP A 48 12.85 3.80 1.68
N LEU A 49 13.19 2.65 2.28
CA LEU A 49 12.53 2.14 3.49
C LEU A 49 12.59 3.13 4.65
N LYS A 50 13.69 3.87 4.81
CA LYS A 50 13.80 4.91 5.84
C LYS A 50 12.89 6.10 5.57
N ILE A 51 12.85 6.60 4.34
CA ILE A 51 11.97 7.73 3.95
C ILE A 51 10.51 7.32 4.09
N GLU A 52 10.18 6.12 3.65
CA GLU A 52 8.86 5.52 3.79
C GLU A 52 8.45 5.40 5.25
N GLY A 53 9.29 4.80 6.10
CA GLY A 53 9.01 4.70 7.54
C GLY A 53 8.80 6.06 8.23
N MET A 54 9.54 7.09 7.82
CA MET A 54 9.33 8.46 8.32
C MET A 54 7.99 9.05 7.84
N THR A 55 7.66 8.86 6.56
CA THR A 55 6.41 9.37 5.96
C THR A 55 5.19 8.66 6.53
N LEU A 56 5.26 7.35 6.71
CA LEU A 56 4.22 6.57 7.36
C LEU A 56 4.06 6.95 8.83
N GLY A 57 5.17 7.21 9.53
CA GLY A 57 5.13 7.67 10.92
C GLY A 57 4.43 9.02 11.06
N SER A 58 4.75 9.99 10.20
CA SER A 58 4.09 11.30 10.21
C SER A 58 2.62 11.19 9.79
N PHE A 59 2.32 10.34 8.81
CA PHE A 59 0.96 10.09 8.36
C PHE A 59 0.09 9.44 9.45
N GLN A 60 0.58 8.38 10.10
CA GLN A 60 -0.09 7.75 11.23
C GLN A 60 -0.29 8.73 12.39
N PHE A 61 0.68 9.60 12.67
CA PHE A 61 0.54 10.63 13.67
C PHE A 61 -0.63 11.57 13.35
N SER A 62 -0.74 12.04 12.09
CA SER A 62 -1.85 12.88 11.65
C SER A 62 -3.21 12.17 11.75
N LEU A 63 -3.30 10.90 11.35
CA LEU A 63 -4.53 10.11 11.49
C LEU A 63 -4.95 9.85 12.94
N ASN A 64 -3.97 9.72 13.85
CA ASN A 64 -4.23 9.58 15.27
C ASN A 64 -4.79 10.88 15.88
N GLN A 65 -4.43 12.05 15.30
CA GLN A 65 -4.95 13.34 15.72
C GLN A 65 -6.36 13.57 15.18
N ASP A 66 -6.51 13.54 13.85
CA ASP A 66 -7.79 13.67 13.16
C ASP A 66 -7.70 13.11 11.73
N ALA A 67 -8.35 11.98 11.48
CA ALA A 67 -8.40 11.36 10.17
C ALA A 67 -9.28 12.10 9.16
N ARG A 68 -10.08 13.09 9.62
CA ARG A 68 -10.90 13.93 8.72
C ARG A 68 -10.08 14.80 7.79
N ILE A 69 -8.79 14.99 8.06
CA ILE A 69 -7.86 15.67 7.14
C ILE A 69 -7.86 15.06 5.74
N LEU A 70 -8.24 13.79 5.60
CA LEU A 70 -8.31 13.11 4.31
C LEU A 70 -9.50 13.57 3.46
N LEU A 71 -10.57 14.07 4.08
CA LEU A 71 -11.78 14.50 3.37
C LEU A 71 -11.50 15.63 2.37
N GLU A 72 -10.50 16.47 2.67
CA GLU A 72 -10.11 17.60 1.81
C GLU A 72 -9.07 17.22 0.74
N THR A 73 -8.59 15.98 0.74
CA THR A 73 -7.56 15.54 -0.21
C THR A 73 -8.14 15.24 -1.58
N LYS A 74 -7.39 15.59 -2.64
CA LYS A 74 -7.77 15.25 -4.02
C LYS A 74 -7.87 13.74 -4.24
N ASP A 75 -6.98 12.97 -3.61
CA ASP A 75 -6.97 11.52 -3.77
C ASP A 75 -8.24 10.87 -3.20
N PHE A 76 -8.76 11.39 -2.07
CA PHE A 76 -10.04 10.93 -1.54
C PHE A 76 -11.22 11.33 -2.43
N GLN A 77 -11.19 12.55 -3.00
CA GLN A 77 -12.21 12.98 -3.97
C GLN A 77 -12.22 12.09 -5.21
N THR A 78 -11.05 11.80 -5.78
CA THR A 78 -10.92 10.90 -6.92
C THR A 78 -11.39 9.48 -6.59
N PHE A 79 -11.12 8.98 -5.37
CA PHE A 79 -11.65 7.70 -4.91
C PHE A 79 -13.19 7.68 -4.92
N LEU A 80 -13.85 8.74 -4.44
CA LEU A 80 -15.30 8.83 -4.45
C LEU A 80 -15.88 8.99 -5.86
N GLU A 81 -15.21 9.74 -6.74
CA GLU A 81 -15.58 9.87 -8.15
C GLU A 81 -15.52 8.50 -8.84
N GLN A 82 -14.49 7.70 -8.58
CA GLN A 82 -14.35 6.35 -9.11
C GLN A 82 -15.47 5.42 -8.61
N LEU A 83 -15.77 5.44 -7.31
CA LEU A 83 -16.89 4.68 -6.74
C LEU A 83 -18.23 5.12 -7.33
N ALA A 84 -18.40 6.42 -7.57
CA ALA A 84 -19.58 6.94 -8.23
C ALA A 84 -19.65 6.45 -9.68
N ASP A 85 -18.56 6.46 -10.44
CA ASP A 85 -18.58 6.09 -11.86
C ASP A 85 -18.75 4.59 -12.14
N GLU A 86 -18.51 3.73 -11.15
CA GLU A 86 -18.87 2.30 -11.18
C GLU A 86 -20.41 2.04 -11.21
N ARG A 87 -21.20 3.13 -11.33
CA ARG A 87 -22.65 3.31 -11.57
C ARG A 87 -23.35 2.41 -12.62
N HIS A 88 -22.66 1.47 -13.28
CA HIS A 88 -23.23 0.59 -14.31
C HIS A 88 -23.45 -0.86 -13.88
N SER A 89 -23.12 -1.20 -12.65
CA SER A 89 -23.66 -2.39 -11.98
C SER A 89 -24.77 -1.94 -11.01
N ASP A 90 -25.71 -2.81 -10.68
CA ASP A 90 -26.89 -2.58 -9.81
C ASP A 90 -26.58 -2.11 -8.35
N PHE A 91 -25.44 -1.48 -8.10
CA PHE A 91 -24.68 -1.54 -6.85
C PHE A 91 -24.24 -0.21 -6.24
N ALA A 92 -24.59 0.95 -6.79
CA ALA A 92 -24.45 2.20 -6.05
C ALA A 92 -25.73 2.44 -5.24
N PRO A 93 -25.79 2.12 -3.92
CA PRO A 93 -26.92 2.57 -3.10
C PRO A 93 -27.06 4.07 -3.30
N SER A 94 -28.30 4.54 -3.49
CA SER A 94 -28.61 5.97 -3.72
C SER A 94 -27.95 6.90 -2.68
N ALA A 95 -27.64 6.37 -1.50
CA ALA A 95 -26.88 7.02 -0.44
C ALA A 95 -25.43 7.38 -0.85
N ILE A 96 -24.67 6.49 -1.49
CA ILE A 96 -23.27 6.79 -1.91
C ILE A 96 -23.25 7.86 -3.00
N ALA A 97 -24.20 7.79 -3.94
CA ALA A 97 -24.33 8.80 -4.99
C ALA A 97 -24.72 10.19 -4.45
N ALA A 98 -25.50 10.27 -3.36
CA ALA A 98 -25.83 11.52 -2.69
C ALA A 98 -24.66 12.09 -1.86
N LEU A 99 -23.85 11.20 -1.27
CA LEU A 99 -22.66 11.55 -0.48
C LEU A 99 -21.45 11.91 -1.35
N ALA A 100 -21.46 11.64 -2.66
CA ALA A 100 -20.35 11.90 -3.57
C ALA A 100 -20.05 13.39 -3.83
N THR A 101 -20.85 14.31 -3.30
CA THR A 101 -20.69 15.75 -3.55
C THR A 101 -19.93 16.41 -2.40
N GLU A 102 -18.67 16.77 -2.65
CA GLU A 102 -17.76 17.53 -1.76
C GLU A 102 -17.60 16.98 -0.32
N PRO A 103 -16.61 16.11 -0.06
CA PRO A 103 -16.42 15.52 1.27
C PRO A 103 -16.07 16.50 2.39
N GLY A 104 -15.57 17.68 2.03
CA GLY A 104 -15.37 18.78 2.97
C GLY A 104 -16.68 19.27 3.61
N GLN A 105 -17.83 19.04 2.99
CA GLN A 105 -19.15 19.45 3.48
C GLN A 105 -19.92 18.34 4.21
N TRP A 106 -19.32 17.16 4.38
CA TRP A 106 -19.92 16.02 5.06
C TRP A 106 -20.26 16.33 6.51
N GLN A 107 -21.30 15.67 7.05
CA GLN A 107 -21.67 15.84 8.46
C GLN A 107 -20.51 15.47 9.40
N LEU A 108 -19.71 14.47 9.01
CA LEU A 108 -18.49 14.03 9.67
C LEU A 108 -17.45 15.15 9.81
N SER A 109 -17.31 16.03 8.81
CA SER A 109 -16.37 17.16 8.87
C SER A 109 -16.85 18.23 9.87
N ALA A 110 -18.16 18.42 9.97
CA ALA A 110 -18.80 19.42 10.84
C ALA A 110 -18.79 19.05 12.34
N LEU A 111 -18.47 17.81 12.71
CA LEU A 111 -18.44 17.40 14.11
C LEU A 111 -17.37 18.15 14.91
N ALA A 112 -17.69 18.56 16.14
CA ALA A 112 -16.73 19.27 17.00
C ALA A 112 -15.57 18.37 17.48
N THR A 113 -15.77 17.06 17.49
CA THR A 113 -14.80 16.09 18.02
C THR A 113 -14.00 15.45 16.89
N PRO A 114 -12.68 15.28 17.06
CA PRO A 114 -11.82 14.68 16.04
C PRO A 114 -12.11 13.19 15.87
N LEU A 115 -11.96 12.70 14.64
CA LEU A 115 -11.99 11.29 14.32
C LEU A 115 -10.58 10.71 14.49
N GLN A 116 -10.37 9.83 15.46
CA GLN A 116 -9.06 9.25 15.71
C GLN A 116 -9.01 7.80 15.24
N ILE A 117 -8.01 7.47 14.42
CA ILE A 117 -7.73 6.09 14.00
C ILE A 117 -6.48 5.62 14.73
N LYS A 118 -6.65 4.67 15.65
CA LYS A 118 -5.61 4.14 16.53
C LYS A 118 -5.41 2.66 16.32
N ARG A 119 -4.28 2.14 16.84
CA ARG A 119 -3.98 0.69 16.93
C ARG A 119 -4.22 -0.05 15.61
N PHE A 120 -3.72 0.54 14.53
CA PHE A 120 -3.78 -0.05 13.20
C PHE A 120 -2.86 -1.27 13.12
N HIS A 121 -3.39 -2.40 12.65
CA HIS A 121 -2.65 -3.64 12.48
C HIS A 121 -3.15 -4.42 11.27
N ILE A 122 -2.23 -4.82 10.39
CA ILE A 122 -2.52 -5.65 9.22
C ILE A 122 -2.10 -7.10 9.53
N ALA A 123 -3.06 -8.02 9.51
CA ALA A 123 -2.81 -9.44 9.56
C ALA A 123 -2.79 -10.01 8.13
N ILE A 124 -1.59 -10.08 7.54
CA ILE A 124 -1.36 -10.46 6.13
C ILE A 124 -1.95 -11.84 5.83
N ASP A 125 -1.71 -12.83 6.71
CA ASP A 125 -2.17 -14.22 6.54
C ASP A 125 -3.69 -14.35 6.41
N ARG A 126 -4.43 -13.39 6.97
CA ARG A 126 -5.89 -13.40 6.96
C ARG A 126 -6.47 -12.35 6.04
N ARG A 127 -5.63 -11.52 5.41
CA ARG A 127 -6.06 -10.32 4.65
C ARG A 127 -7.05 -9.50 5.48
N ILE A 128 -6.74 -9.23 6.75
CA ILE A 128 -7.61 -8.43 7.62
C ILE A 128 -6.82 -7.25 8.16
N CYS A 129 -7.41 -6.07 8.05
CA CYS A 129 -6.99 -4.86 8.72
C CYS A 129 -7.83 -4.67 9.98
N ARG A 130 -7.16 -4.52 11.12
CA ARG A 130 -7.77 -4.15 12.39
C ARG A 130 -7.41 -2.73 12.76
N MET A 131 -8.40 -1.95 13.17
CA MET A 131 -8.17 -0.60 13.66
C MET A 131 -9.14 -0.26 14.79
N GLN A 132 -8.74 0.68 15.64
CA GLN A 132 -9.58 1.25 16.67
C GLN A 132 -10.01 2.65 16.22
N VAL A 133 -11.31 2.84 16.01
CA VAL A 133 -11.88 4.13 15.61
C VAL A 133 -12.48 4.79 16.85
N LYS A 134 -12.23 6.09 17.02
CA LYS A 134 -12.82 6.90 18.09
C LYS A 134 -13.39 8.19 17.52
N LEU A 135 -14.63 8.50 17.88
CA LEU A 135 -15.31 9.74 17.53
C LEU A 135 -16.09 10.22 18.75
N GLY A 136 -15.63 11.31 19.37
CA GLY A 136 -16.19 11.79 20.64
C GLY A 136 -16.08 10.77 21.77
N ALA A 137 -17.23 10.39 22.34
CA ALA A 137 -17.33 9.37 23.38
C ALA A 137 -17.36 7.93 22.83
N TRP A 138 -17.75 7.77 21.57
CA TRP A 138 -17.81 6.47 20.92
C TRP A 138 -16.43 5.97 20.53
N GLN A 139 -16.21 4.66 20.72
CA GLN A 139 -14.98 3.99 20.34
C GLN A 139 -15.25 2.52 20.05
N GLN A 140 -14.75 2.03 18.92
CA GLN A 140 -14.94 0.64 18.51
C GLN A 140 -13.70 0.08 17.82
N HIS A 141 -13.49 -1.22 17.94
CA HIS A 141 -12.53 -1.94 17.10
C HIS A 141 -13.26 -2.45 15.86
N LEU A 142 -12.73 -2.11 14.69
CA LEU A 142 -13.27 -2.52 13.40
C LEU A 142 -12.31 -3.49 12.73
N GLU A 143 -12.89 -4.46 12.05
CA GLU A 143 -12.17 -5.40 11.20
C GLU A 143 -12.61 -5.21 9.75
N LEU A 144 -11.66 -4.89 8.89
CA LEU A 144 -11.88 -4.75 7.45
C LEU A 144 -11.12 -5.83 6.72
N ALA A 145 -11.81 -6.56 5.85
CA ALA A 145 -11.15 -7.48 4.96
C ALA A 145 -10.42 -6.69 3.85
N ILE A 146 -9.14 -7.01 3.67
CA ILE A 146 -8.25 -6.44 2.67
C ILE A 146 -8.38 -7.30 1.40
N PHE A 147 -9.51 -7.18 0.71
CA PHE A 147 -9.70 -7.83 -0.59
C PHE A 147 -8.96 -7.11 -1.73
N MET A 148 -8.42 -5.93 -1.45
CA MET A 148 -8.01 -4.93 -2.46
C MET A 148 -6.51 -4.90 -2.75
N MET A 149 -5.69 -5.72 -2.10
CA MET A 149 -4.23 -5.64 -2.23
C MET A 149 -3.66 -6.23 -3.53
N ASP A 150 -4.49 -6.90 -4.34
CA ASP A 150 -4.05 -7.47 -5.62
C ASP A 150 -4.25 -6.50 -6.82
N PHE A 151 -4.78 -5.30 -6.59
CA PHE A 151 -5.01 -4.31 -7.64
C PHE A 151 -4.32 -2.96 -7.35
N PRO A 152 -3.78 -2.26 -8.36
CA PRO A 152 -3.42 -0.87 -8.19
C PRO A 152 -4.65 -0.11 -7.68
N VAL A 153 -4.44 0.90 -6.82
CA VAL A 153 -5.49 1.75 -6.19
C VAL A 153 -6.58 2.23 -7.16
N ASN A 154 -6.32 2.18 -8.47
CA ASN A 154 -7.18 2.60 -9.57
C ASN A 154 -7.99 1.47 -10.25
N GLN A 155 -7.94 0.22 -9.79
CA GLN A 155 -8.69 -0.90 -10.39
C GLN A 155 -9.47 -1.70 -9.34
N GLY A 156 -10.75 -1.36 -9.18
CA GLY A 156 -11.79 -2.29 -8.78
C GLY A 156 -11.95 -2.53 -7.28
N TYR A 157 -12.83 -1.74 -6.65
CA TYR A 157 -13.57 -2.12 -5.45
C TYR A 157 -14.64 -3.16 -5.85
N SER A 158 -14.20 -4.30 -6.39
CA SER A 158 -15.08 -5.23 -7.12
C SER A 158 -16.08 -6.01 -6.25
N ASP A 159 -15.92 -5.99 -4.93
CA ASP A 159 -16.85 -6.63 -4.00
C ASP A 159 -17.53 -5.62 -3.07
N PRO A 160 -18.78 -5.19 -3.35
CA PRO A 160 -19.48 -4.17 -2.58
C PRO A 160 -19.85 -4.63 -1.15
N THR A 161 -19.65 -5.91 -0.81
CA THR A 161 -19.93 -6.41 0.54
C THR A 161 -19.05 -5.76 1.60
N TRP A 162 -17.88 -5.20 1.25
CA TRP A 162 -17.03 -4.49 2.22
C TRP A 162 -17.77 -3.30 2.87
N HIS A 163 -18.61 -2.58 2.11
CA HIS A 163 -19.32 -1.40 2.60
C HIS A 163 -20.43 -1.84 3.56
N LEU A 164 -21.21 -2.85 3.18
CA LEU A 164 -22.27 -3.42 4.01
C LEU A 164 -21.71 -4.01 5.30
N ASN A 165 -20.64 -4.81 5.22
CA ASN A 165 -19.99 -5.41 6.39
C ASN A 165 -19.47 -4.35 7.37
N LEU A 166 -19.05 -3.19 6.87
CA LEU A 166 -18.59 -2.11 7.73
C LEU A 166 -19.75 -1.30 8.31
N LEU A 167 -20.82 -1.07 7.54
CA LEU A 167 -22.04 -0.48 8.06
C LEU A 167 -22.67 -1.35 9.16
N GLU A 168 -22.70 -2.68 9.00
CA GLU A 168 -23.16 -3.61 10.04
C GLU A 168 -22.33 -3.47 11.32
N GLN A 169 -21.01 -3.29 11.21
CA GLN A 169 -20.18 -3.02 12.38
C GLN A 169 -20.50 -1.66 13.01
N LEU A 170 -20.90 -0.67 12.22
CA LEU A 170 -21.24 0.68 12.69
C LEU A 170 -22.70 0.85 13.13
N GLU A 171 -23.59 -0.13 12.89
CA GLU A 171 -25.04 -0.02 13.11
C GLU A 171 -25.39 0.41 14.55
N ASN A 172 -24.64 -0.11 15.53
CA ASN A 172 -24.82 0.20 16.95
C ASN A 172 -23.99 1.40 17.45
N ALA A 173 -23.32 2.12 16.55
CA ALA A 173 -22.47 3.25 16.92
C ALA A 173 -23.33 4.47 17.29
N ASP A 174 -23.36 4.83 18.58
CA ASP A 174 -24.00 6.04 19.07
C ASP A 174 -22.99 7.20 19.14
N PHE A 175 -23.15 8.17 18.23
CA PHE A 175 -22.33 9.38 18.17
C PHE A 175 -22.92 10.56 18.97
N GLY A 176 -24.05 10.37 19.66
CA GLY A 176 -24.79 11.45 20.32
C GLY A 176 -25.46 12.42 19.33
N LEU A 177 -25.86 11.90 18.16
CA LEU A 177 -26.53 12.63 17.08
C LEU A 177 -27.99 12.19 16.98
N ASP A 178 -28.80 12.93 16.21
CA ASP A 178 -30.12 12.43 15.83
C ASP A 178 -30.00 11.24 14.87
N GLU A 179 -31.08 10.46 14.74
CA GLU A 179 -31.08 9.22 13.95
C GLU A 179 -30.69 9.44 12.49
N THR A 180 -31.10 10.57 11.88
CA THR A 180 -30.81 10.85 10.47
C THR A 180 -29.34 11.21 10.28
N GLN A 181 -28.82 12.07 11.16
CA GLN A 181 -27.40 12.44 11.20
C GLN A 181 -26.51 11.24 11.53
N GLN A 182 -26.96 10.36 12.41
CA GLN A 182 -26.22 9.16 12.80
C GLN A 182 -26.04 8.23 11.60
N VAL A 183 -27.12 7.92 10.87
CA VAL A 183 -27.05 7.11 9.65
C VAL A 183 -26.13 7.76 8.62
N GLN A 184 -26.25 9.08 8.41
CA GLN A 184 -25.37 9.79 7.48
C GLN A 184 -23.89 9.70 7.87
N VAL A 185 -23.55 9.94 9.15
CA VAL A 185 -22.17 9.84 9.64
C VAL A 185 -21.64 8.41 9.58
N GLN A 186 -22.48 7.38 9.80
CA GLN A 186 -22.08 5.98 9.61
C GLN A 186 -21.66 5.71 8.16
N HIS A 187 -22.43 6.20 7.19
CA HIS A 187 -22.08 6.07 5.77
C HIS A 187 -20.81 6.85 5.41
N GLU A 188 -20.70 8.12 5.79
CA GLU A 188 -19.51 8.94 5.53
C GLU A 188 -18.24 8.33 6.15
N LEU A 189 -18.35 7.88 7.41
CA LEU A 189 -17.26 7.19 8.11
C LEU A 189 -16.87 5.91 7.37
N SER A 190 -17.86 5.16 6.88
CA SER A 190 -17.57 3.90 6.19
C SER A 190 -16.76 4.07 4.91
N LEU A 191 -17.04 5.12 4.13
CA LEU A 191 -16.30 5.46 2.92
C LEU A 191 -14.88 5.92 3.25
N LEU A 192 -14.73 6.75 4.28
CA LEU A 192 -13.42 7.20 4.73
C LEU A 192 -12.54 6.03 5.21
N LEU A 193 -13.12 5.11 5.98
CA LEU A 193 -12.41 3.91 6.47
C LEU A 193 -12.02 2.98 5.33
N ALA A 194 -12.87 2.85 4.31
CA ALA A 194 -12.57 2.05 3.13
C ALA A 194 -11.42 2.62 2.29
N TYR A 195 -11.30 3.94 2.20
CA TYR A 195 -10.15 4.60 1.59
C TYR A 195 -8.87 4.49 2.43
N LEU A 196 -9.01 4.54 3.76
CA LEU A 196 -7.88 4.45 4.69
C LEU A 196 -7.15 3.11 4.63
N VAL A 197 -7.90 2.01 4.49
CA VAL A 197 -7.30 0.67 4.46
C VAL A 197 -6.27 0.50 3.34
N PRO A 198 -6.56 0.70 2.04
CA PRO A 198 -5.59 0.53 0.98
C PRO A 198 -4.42 1.50 1.17
N LEU A 199 -4.67 2.74 1.58
CA LEU A 199 -3.60 3.71 1.80
C LEU A 199 -2.61 3.25 2.88
N LEU A 200 -3.11 2.64 3.97
CA LEU A 200 -2.26 2.07 5.01
C LEU A 200 -1.70 0.68 4.65
N CYS A 201 -2.33 -0.04 3.71
CA CYS A 201 -1.89 -1.35 3.21
C CYS A 201 -0.89 -1.26 2.05
N ILE A 202 -0.73 -0.11 1.39
CA ILE A 202 0.33 0.15 0.40
C ILE A 202 1.73 0.11 1.04
N CYS A 203 1.82 0.11 2.38
CA CYS A 203 3.04 -0.28 3.08
C CYS A 203 3.51 -1.63 2.53
N PRO A 204 4.71 -1.73 1.93
CA PRO A 204 5.14 -2.94 1.27
C PRO A 204 5.10 -4.08 2.28
N ILE A 205 4.42 -5.16 1.88
CA ILE A 205 4.92 -6.50 2.15
C ILE A 205 6.35 -6.44 1.63
N THR A 206 7.31 -6.08 2.48
CA THR A 206 8.72 -6.04 2.12
C THR A 206 9.03 -7.37 1.46
N PRO A 207 9.29 -7.43 0.14
CA PRO A 207 10.12 -8.52 -0.31
C PRO A 207 11.46 -8.23 0.36
N GLU A 208 11.73 -8.87 1.49
CA GLU A 208 13.11 -8.97 1.94
C GLU A 208 13.84 -9.66 0.78
N PHE A 209 14.50 -8.86 -0.05
CA PHE A 209 15.42 -9.42 -1.03
C PHE A 209 16.46 -10.17 -0.20
N VAL A 210 16.39 -11.50 -0.27
CA VAL A 210 17.36 -12.36 0.38
C VAL A 210 18.65 -12.23 -0.43
N TYR A 211 19.46 -11.25 -0.05
CA TYR A 211 20.80 -11.11 -0.59
C TYR A 211 21.60 -12.35 -0.20
N PRO A 212 22.37 -12.95 -1.13
CA PRO A 212 23.24 -14.06 -0.79
C PRO A 212 24.18 -13.62 0.33
N GLN A 213 24.13 -14.34 1.46
CA GLN A 213 25.04 -14.10 2.56
C GLN A 213 26.44 -14.58 2.15
N ARG A 214 27.44 -13.73 2.39
CA ARG A 214 28.86 -14.08 2.22
C ARG A 214 29.30 -15.12 3.24
#